data_AF-A0A7C4QJV0-F1
#
_entry.id   AF-A0A7C4QJV0-F1
#
_cell.length_a   1.000
_cell.length_b   1.000
_cell.length_c   1.000
_cell.angle_alpha   90.00
_cell.angle_beta   90.00
_cell.angle_gamma   90.00
#
_symmetry.space_group_name_H-M   'P 1'
#
loop_
_entity.id
_entity.type
_entity.pdbx_description
1 polymer ?
#
loop_
_entity_poly.entity_id
_entity_poly.type
_entity_poly.pdbx_seq_one_letter_code
_entity_poly.pdbx_strand_id
1 'polypeptide(L)'
;MRCGEYFPDKEIISQEDVKAYVEKIRTAPPKVAEAGLTVLEERPLSPMRLRIAENLLKSAREMVLTTITMEVNVDKLEELRNSLPKDKRPSITAFLVKALANALREHREFNASLEENKLRIYKDINVGVAVALEG
;
A
#
# COMPACT_ATOMS: atom_id res chain seq x y z
N MET A 1 59.12 6.16 4.73
CA MET A 1 59.47 7.06 5.85
C MET A 1 58.61 8.32 5.69
N ARG A 2 57.69 8.73 6.55
CA ARG A 2 57.44 8.51 7.99
C ARG A 2 55.92 8.54 8.23
N CYS A 3 55.38 7.57 8.98
CA CYS A 3 54.09 7.72 9.66
C CYS A 3 54.30 8.60 10.88
N GLY A 4 53.54 9.69 10.99
CA GLY A 4 53.49 10.57 12.15
C GLY A 4 52.28 10.26 13.01
N GLU A 5 52.57 10.02 14.29
CA GLU A 5 51.83 10.46 15.47
C GLU A 5 50.38 9.98 15.66
N TYR A 6 50.18 9.06 16.61
CA TYR A 6 49.24 9.22 17.73
C TYR A 6 49.49 8.13 18.77
N PHE A 7 49.08 8.39 20.01
CA PHE A 7 49.15 7.57 21.24
C PHE A 7 50.28 7.88 22.23
N PRO A 8 50.04 8.79 23.19
CA PRO A 8 50.63 8.72 24.52
C PRO A 8 49.69 7.96 25.49
N ASP A 9 50.22 6.84 25.98
CA ASP A 9 49.98 6.15 27.26
C ASP A 9 48.61 6.19 27.98
N LYS A 10 47.97 5.00 27.99
CA LYS A 10 47.24 4.33 29.10
C LYS A 10 46.21 5.13 29.89
N GLU A 11 44.96 5.18 29.40
CA GLU A 11 43.77 5.23 30.26
C GLU A 11 43.25 3.80 30.49
N ILE A 12 43.72 3.16 31.56
CA ILE A 12 43.13 1.91 32.05
C ILE A 12 41.99 2.30 32.99
N ILE A 13 40.75 2.02 32.60
CA ILE A 13 39.57 2.24 33.44
C ILE A 13 39.72 1.41 34.71
N SER A 14 39.79 2.07 35.88
CA SER A 14 39.98 1.41 37.17
C SER A 14 38.65 0.98 37.79
N GLN A 15 38.67 0.05 38.75
CA GLN A 15 37.46 -0.38 39.45
C GLN A 15 36.78 0.76 40.24
N GLU A 16 37.55 1.77 40.64
CA GLU A 16 37.02 2.97 41.30
C GLU A 16 36.22 3.84 40.33
N ASP A 17 36.66 3.95 39.08
CA ASP A 17 35.93 4.66 38.02
C ASP A 17 34.60 3.98 37.70
N VAL A 18 34.59 2.64 37.67
CA VAL A 18 33.36 1.86 37.49
C VAL A 18 32.41 2.05 38.67
N LYS A 19 32.90 2.02 39.92
CA LYS A 19 32.07 2.23 41.12
C LYS A 19 31.50 3.65 41.19
N ALA A 20 32.34 4.66 40.90
CA ALA A 20 31.92 6.05 40.87
C ALA A 20 30.85 6.29 39.78
N TYR A 21 30.99 5.66 38.61
CA TYR A 21 29.99 5.75 37.55
C TYR A 21 28.67 5.06 37.93
N VAL A 22 28.72 3.90 38.59
CA VAL A 22 27.53 3.18 39.07
C VAL A 22 26.79 3.95 40.18
N GLU A 23 27.50 4.58 41.11
CA GLU A 23 26.87 5.46 42.12
C GLU A 23 26.25 6.72 41.50
N LYS A 24 26.88 7.26 40.45
CA LYS A 24 26.36 8.41 39.70
C LYS A 24 25.09 8.07 38.92
N ILE A 25 24.95 6.84 38.42
CA ILE A 25 23.71 6.33 37.81
C ILE A 25 22.64 6.06 38.86
N ARG A 26 23.01 5.56 40.06
CA ARG A 26 22.07 5.22 41.13
C ARG A 26 21.42 6.43 41.82
N THR A 27 22.11 7.57 41.84
CA THR A 27 21.64 8.80 42.50
C THR A 27 20.92 9.77 41.56
N ALA A 28 20.97 9.53 40.25
CA ALA A 28 20.17 10.25 39.28
C ALA A 28 18.72 9.73 39.29
N PRO A 29 17.69 10.60 39.33
CA PRO A 29 16.32 10.15 39.11
C PRO A 29 16.27 9.43 37.75
N PRO A 30 15.47 8.36 37.59
CA PRO A 30 15.35 7.71 36.30
C PRO A 30 14.83 8.75 35.32
N LYS A 31 15.73 9.25 34.46
CA LYS A 31 15.34 9.99 33.28
C LYS A 31 14.81 8.91 32.35
N VAL A 32 13.55 8.54 32.56
CA VAL A 32 12.78 7.84 31.55
C VAL A 32 12.81 8.81 30.38
N ALA A 33 13.74 8.58 29.45
CA ALA A 33 13.64 9.17 28.15
C ALA A 33 12.37 8.56 27.59
N GLU A 34 11.24 9.25 27.78
CA GLU A 34 10.11 9.12 26.90
C GLU A 34 10.68 9.41 25.52
N ALA A 35 11.11 8.35 24.81
CA ALA A 35 11.28 8.39 23.37
C ALA A 35 9.87 8.45 22.76
N GLY A 36 9.09 9.44 23.20
CA GLY A 36 7.81 9.80 22.63
C GLY A 36 8.12 10.66 21.41
N LEU A 37 7.75 10.17 20.24
CA LEU A 37 7.72 10.98 19.04
C LEU A 37 6.80 12.18 19.30
N THR A 38 7.29 13.40 19.06
CA THR A 38 6.45 14.60 19.12
C THR A 38 5.52 14.61 17.90
N VAL A 39 4.20 14.53 18.13
CA VAL A 39 3.19 14.62 17.07
C VAL A 39 3.10 16.07 16.59
N LEU A 40 3.34 16.29 15.29
CA LEU A 40 3.27 17.63 14.68
C LEU A 40 1.83 18.12 14.53
N GLU A 41 0.93 17.25 14.07
CA GLU A 41 -0.48 17.57 13.85
C GLU A 41 -1.31 16.28 13.80
N GLU A 42 -2.54 16.33 14.30
CA GLU A 42 -3.53 15.27 14.19
C GLU A 42 -4.83 15.84 13.60
N ARG A 43 -5.39 15.17 12.60
CA ARG A 43 -6.67 15.54 11.98
C ARG A 43 -7.58 14.32 11.88
N PRO A 44 -8.87 14.44 12.24
CA PRO A 44 -9.81 13.34 12.09
C PRO A 44 -10.08 13.05 10.61
N LEU A 45 -10.22 11.78 10.26
CA LEU A 45 -10.68 11.37 8.94
C LEU A 45 -12.21 11.51 8.84
N SER A 46 -12.70 11.82 7.64
CA SER A 46 -14.14 11.75 7.37
C SER A 46 -14.63 10.29 7.48
N PRO A 47 -15.91 10.06 7.82
CA PRO A 47 -16.46 8.70 7.90
C PRO A 47 -16.26 7.89 6.61
N MET A 48 -16.37 8.54 5.45
CA MET A 48 -16.14 7.91 4.14
C MET A 48 -14.68 7.45 3.99
N ARG A 49 -13.70 8.32 4.32
CA ARG A 49 -12.28 7.96 4.25
C ARG A 49 -11.93 6.84 5.23
N LEU A 50 -12.53 6.84 6.41
CA LEU A 50 -12.34 5.78 7.39
C LEU A 50 -12.80 4.42 6.84
N ARG A 51 -14.00 4.34 6.24
CA ARG A 51 -14.52 3.09 5.64
C ARG A 51 -13.68 2.62 4.45
N ILE A 52 -13.20 3.54 3.63
CA ILE A 52 -12.29 3.21 2.52
C ILE A 52 -11.00 2.59 3.09
N ALA A 53 -10.41 3.21 4.10
CA ALA A 53 -9.19 2.70 4.73
C ALA A 53 -9.37 1.31 5.35
N GLU A 54 -10.48 1.07 6.05
CA GLU A 54 -10.83 -0.25 6.60
C GLU A 54 -10.94 -1.32 5.51
N ASN A 55 -11.66 -1.05 4.42
CA ASN A 55 -11.86 -2.00 3.33
C ASN A 55 -10.56 -2.29 2.58
N LEU A 56 -9.75 -1.27 2.31
CA LEU A 56 -8.45 -1.43 1.66
C LEU A 56 -7.49 -2.25 2.53
N LEU A 57 -7.45 -1.99 3.83
CA LEU A 57 -6.62 -2.74 4.76
C LEU A 57 -7.04 -4.20 4.85
N LYS A 58 -8.35 -4.46 4.85
CA LYS A 58 -8.90 -5.82 4.81
C LYS A 58 -8.45 -6.55 3.55
N SER A 59 -8.65 -5.93 2.38
CA SER A 59 -8.26 -6.50 1.07
C SER A 59 -6.77 -6.82 0.99
N ALA A 60 -5.91 -5.88 1.40
CA ALA A 60 -4.46 -6.05 1.37
C ALA A 60 -3.94 -7.16 2.31
N ARG A 61 -4.68 -7.50 3.37
CA ARG A 61 -4.31 -8.55 4.33
C ARG A 61 -4.83 -9.92 3.94
N GLU A 62 -6.04 -9.99 3.39
CA GLU A 62 -6.73 -11.25 3.10
C GLU A 62 -6.38 -11.81 1.72
N MET A 63 -6.04 -10.95 0.75
CA MET A 63 -5.74 -11.36 -0.63
C MET A 63 -4.24 -11.57 -0.86
N VAL A 64 -3.89 -12.59 -1.64
CA VAL A 64 -2.55 -12.72 -2.25
C VAL A 64 -2.49 -11.79 -3.47
N LEU A 65 -1.81 -10.65 -3.34
CA LEU A 65 -1.67 -9.68 -4.42
C LEU A 65 -0.68 -10.20 -5.48
N THR A 66 -1.17 -10.41 -6.70
CA THR A 66 -0.34 -10.67 -7.89
C THR A 66 -0.74 -9.71 -8.98
N THR A 67 0.24 -9.03 -9.59
CA THR A 67 0.02 -8.02 -10.61
C THR A 67 0.46 -8.55 -11.97
N ILE A 68 -0.43 -8.48 -12.96
CA ILE A 68 -0.12 -8.78 -14.37
C ILE A 68 -0.27 -7.48 -15.15
N THR A 69 0.78 -7.10 -15.88
CA THR A 69 0.79 -5.93 -16.76
C THR A 69 0.86 -6.42 -18.20
N MET A 70 0.00 -5.86 -19.06
CA MET A 70 0.00 -6.14 -20.50
C MET A 70 -0.24 -4.86 -21.29
N GLU A 71 0.29 -4.81 -22.50
CA GLU A 71 0.04 -3.73 -23.45
C GLU A 71 -0.87 -4.22 -24.57
N VAL A 72 -1.79 -3.36 -25.01
CA VAL A 72 -2.76 -3.68 -26.06
C VAL A 72 -2.82 -2.51 -27.04
N ASN A 73 -2.62 -2.82 -28.32
CA ASN A 73 -2.84 -1.84 -29.39
C ASN A 73 -4.35 -1.65 -29.63
N VAL A 74 -4.79 -0.39 -29.62
CA VAL A 74 -6.21 -0.02 -29.76
C VAL A 74 -6.52 0.76 -31.05
N ASP A 75 -5.60 0.81 -32.01
CA ASP A 75 -5.72 1.66 -33.21
C ASP A 75 -7.00 1.32 -33.99
N LYS A 76 -7.24 0.03 -34.26
CA LYS A 76 -8.44 -0.45 -34.95
C LYS A 76 -9.74 -0.16 -34.18
N LEU A 77 -9.66 -0.18 -32.85
CA LEU A 77 -10.80 0.17 -32.00
C LEU A 77 -11.12 1.66 -32.15
N GLU A 78 -10.10 2.51 -32.18
CA GLU A 78 -10.28 3.95 -32.35
C GLU A 78 -10.81 4.30 -33.74
N GLU A 79 -10.33 3.65 -34.79
CA GLU A 79 -10.85 3.80 -36.15
C GLU A 79 -12.36 3.47 -36.21
N LEU A 80 -12.77 2.31 -35.69
CA LEU A 80 -14.17 1.91 -35.59
C LEU A 80 -14.98 2.91 -34.74
N ARG A 81 -14.40 3.38 -33.64
CA ARG A 81 -15.05 4.34 -32.76
C ARG A 81 -15.24 5.69 -33.46
N ASN A 82 -14.30 6.11 -34.31
CA ASN A 82 -14.35 7.35 -35.09
C ASN A 82 -15.33 7.26 -36.26
N SER A 83 -15.57 6.07 -36.82
CA SER A 83 -16.56 5.87 -37.88
C SER A 83 -18.02 5.96 -37.38
N LEU A 84 -18.23 5.90 -36.06
CA LEU A 84 -19.56 6.01 -35.47
C LEU A 84 -20.01 7.48 -35.34
N PRO A 85 -21.32 7.78 -35.48
CA PRO A 85 -21.88 9.11 -35.23
C PRO A 85 -21.55 9.59 -33.81
N LYS A 86 -21.25 10.89 -33.64
CA LYS A 86 -20.80 11.47 -32.36
C LYS A 86 -21.81 11.23 -31.22
N ASP A 87 -23.10 11.27 -31.52
CA ASP A 87 -24.22 11.05 -30.61
C ASP A 87 -24.37 9.59 -30.17
N LYS A 88 -23.79 8.64 -30.91
CA LYS A 88 -23.85 7.19 -30.62
C LYS A 88 -22.48 6.58 -30.33
N ARG A 89 -21.46 7.42 -30.16
CA ARG A 89 -20.07 7.00 -30.01
C ARG A 89 -19.81 6.53 -28.56
N PRO A 90 -19.59 5.24 -28.30
CA PRO A 90 -19.29 4.77 -26.95
C PRO A 90 -17.92 5.27 -26.46
N SER A 91 -17.75 5.36 -25.15
CA SER A 91 -16.44 5.59 -24.53
C SER A 91 -15.54 4.36 -24.69
N ILE A 92 -14.22 4.56 -24.61
CA ILE A 92 -13.27 3.44 -24.60
C ILE A 92 -13.55 2.51 -23.41
N THR A 93 -13.89 3.07 -22.25
CA THR A 93 -14.31 2.30 -21.07
C THR A 93 -15.50 1.38 -21.36
N ALA A 94 -16.47 1.80 -22.17
CA ALA A 94 -17.60 0.94 -22.54
C ALA A 94 -17.17 -0.27 -23.38
N PHE A 95 -16.21 -0.10 -24.30
CA PHE A 95 -15.62 -1.21 -25.04
C PHE A 95 -14.85 -2.15 -24.11
N LEU A 96 -14.07 -1.61 -23.18
CA LEU A 96 -13.33 -2.40 -22.19
C LEU A 96 -14.28 -3.22 -21.30
N VAL A 97 -15.36 -2.61 -20.80
CA VAL A 97 -16.38 -3.33 -20.00
C VAL A 97 -17.01 -4.46 -20.82
N LYS A 98 -17.31 -4.23 -22.11
CA LYS A 98 -17.86 -5.27 -22.98
C LYS A 98 -16.86 -6.41 -23.22
N ALA A 99 -15.60 -6.09 -23.48
CA ALA A 99 -14.54 -7.07 -23.66
C ALA A 99 -14.34 -7.91 -22.39
N LEU A 100 -14.29 -7.26 -21.23
CA LEU A 100 -14.13 -7.90 -19.93
C LEU A 100 -15.33 -8.81 -19.60
N ALA A 101 -16.55 -8.35 -19.86
CA ALA A 101 -17.74 -9.18 -19.69
C ALA A 101 -17.77 -10.41 -20.61
N ASN A 102 -17.19 -10.33 -21.81
CA ASN A 102 -17.05 -11.51 -22.69
C ASN A 102 -15.97 -12.45 -22.14
N ALA A 103 -14.80 -11.94 -21.74
CA ALA A 103 -13.72 -12.73 -21.17
C ALA A 103 -14.16 -13.48 -19.90
N LEU A 104 -14.92 -12.84 -19.01
CA LEU A 104 -15.46 -13.47 -17.80
C LEU A 104 -16.50 -14.57 -18.08
N ARG A 105 -17.18 -14.55 -19.23
CA ARG A 105 -18.09 -15.66 -19.62
C ARG A 105 -17.33 -16.92 -20.01
N GLU A 106 -16.18 -16.75 -20.66
CA GLU A 106 -15.29 -17.82 -21.08
C GLU A 106 -14.48 -18.35 -19.89
N HIS A 107 -14.01 -17.46 -19.02
CA HIS A 107 -13.18 -17.78 -17.85
C HIS A 107 -13.93 -17.52 -16.54
N ARG A 108 -14.88 -18.40 -16.21
CA ARG A 108 -15.79 -18.22 -15.07
C ARG A 108 -15.12 -18.21 -13.71
N GLU A 109 -13.95 -18.84 -13.58
CA GLU A 109 -13.18 -18.89 -12.33
C GLU A 109 -12.76 -17.50 -11.85
N PHE A 110 -12.65 -16.51 -12.75
CA PHE A 110 -12.36 -15.12 -12.39
C PHE A 110 -13.59 -14.35 -11.91
N ASN A 111 -14.81 -14.83 -12.17
CA ASN A 111 -16.05 -14.25 -11.67
C ASN A 111 -16.52 -15.02 -10.41
N ALA A 112 -15.65 -15.11 -9.41
CA ALA A 112 -15.88 -15.91 -8.21
C ALA A 112 -15.43 -15.20 -6.92
N SER A 113 -15.98 -15.63 -5.79
CA SER A 113 -15.52 -15.27 -4.44
C SER A 113 -15.04 -16.51 -3.68
N LEU A 114 -14.07 -16.32 -2.78
CA LEU A 114 -13.64 -17.35 -1.84
C LEU A 114 -14.28 -17.05 -0.48
N GLU A 115 -15.24 -17.88 -0.08
CA GLU A 115 -16.01 -17.71 1.16
C GLU A 115 -16.08 -19.06 1.89
N GLU A 116 -15.76 -19.09 3.19
CA GLU A 116 -15.94 -20.29 4.04
C GLU A 116 -15.27 -21.55 3.47
N ASN A 117 -14.06 -21.41 2.91
CA ASN A 117 -13.33 -22.47 2.20
C ASN A 117 -14.05 -23.03 0.96
N LYS A 118 -14.96 -22.27 0.37
CA LYS A 118 -15.66 -22.61 -0.88
C LYS A 118 -15.43 -21.54 -1.92
N LEU A 119 -15.19 -21.97 -3.15
CA LEU A 119 -15.17 -21.10 -4.31
C LEU A 119 -16.61 -20.94 -4.82
N ARG A 120 -17.18 -19.74 -4.72
CA ARG A 120 -18.51 -19.40 -5.24
C ARG A 120 -18.37 -18.73 -6.60
N ILE A 121 -18.78 -19.41 -7.65
CA ILE A 121 -18.74 -18.89 -9.02
C ILE A 121 -20.10 -18.28 -9.38
N TYR A 122 -20.11 -17.04 -9.85
CA TYR A 122 -21.33 -16.31 -10.17
C TYR A 122 -21.71 -16.45 -11.65
N LYS A 123 -23.02 -16.62 -11.91
CA LYS A 123 -23.58 -16.66 -13.28
C LYS A 123 -23.67 -15.26 -13.88
N ASP A 124 -24.17 -14.32 -13.09
CA ASP A 124 -24.34 -12.93 -13.53
C ASP A 124 -23.02 -12.18 -13.38
N ILE A 125 -22.75 -11.27 -14.32
CA ILE A 125 -21.50 -10.49 -14.38
C ILE A 125 -21.85 -9.03 -14.06
N ASN A 126 -21.35 -8.55 -12.94
CA ASN A 126 -21.50 -7.17 -12.49
C ASN A 126 -20.13 -6.48 -12.54
N VAL A 127 -20.01 -5.39 -13.30
CA VAL A 127 -18.75 -4.65 -13.45
C VAL A 127 -18.91 -3.27 -12.83
N GLY A 128 -18.17 -3.01 -11.74
CA GLY A 128 -18.08 -1.70 -11.13
C GLY A 128 -17.06 -0.82 -11.84
N VAL A 129 -17.45 0.40 -12.23
CA VAL A 129 -16.55 1.39 -12.81
C VAL A 129 -16.26 2.45 -11.76
N ALA A 130 -15.01 2.49 -11.27
CA ALA A 130 -14.58 3.49 -10.31
C ALA A 130 -14.43 4.85 -10.99
N VAL A 131 -15.10 5.87 -10.44
CA VAL A 131 -15.02 7.26 -10.88
C VAL A 131 -14.47 8.12 -9.75
N ALA A 132 -13.64 9.10 -10.10
CA ALA A 132 -13.16 10.07 -9.14
C ALA A 132 -14.30 11.05 -8.80
N LEU A 133 -14.49 11.27 -7.50
CA LEU A 133 -15.41 12.30 -6.98
C LEU A 133 -14.57 13.48 -6.51
N GLU A 134 -15.09 14.69 -6.68
CA GLU A 134 -14.52 15.87 -6.03
C GLU A 134 -14.87 15.83 -4.53
N GLY A 135 -13.87 15.95 -3.66
CA GLY A 135 -14.04 15.93 -2.20
C GLY A 135 -12.74 16.14 -1.43
#